data_AF-A1B8R4-F1
#
_entry.id   AF-A1B8R4-F1
#
_cell.length_a   1.000
_cell.length_b   1.000
_cell.length_c   1.000
_cell.angle_alpha   90.00
_cell.angle_beta   90.00
_cell.angle_gamma   90.00
#
_symmetry.space_group_name_H-M   'P 1'
#
loop_
_entity.id
_entity.type
_entity.pdbx_description
1 polymer ?
#
loop_
_entity_poly.entity_id
_entity_poly.type
_entity_poly.pdbx_seq_one_letter_code
_entity_poly.pdbx_strand_id
1 'polypeptide(L)'
;MTAAISTERVFSLPCFEGLRLFRKYRASHPELPLTDLLALIESVEADAHSLDMEASVYLSGLVEKDCPLDGHLFYQACIKGVLIKHQPIWAKLMRQGRKRFVKRLDRNDQDIFAAAGLMESPTPLHVVTWWDSVSGYARLLTDHEKMEQGRAAEILSLEHERKRLKEVGIDLEPEWPGFDDNFAGYDVLSYDHGNAGIVNRLIEVKFTTISPLRFIVTRNEWNKAVQAAEAYVFHIWDMNQAAPVLHIRTVAEVAPHIPTDSGRGTWTNTQVPVFTNF
;
A
#
# COMPACT_ATOMS: atom_id res chain seq x y z
N MET A 1 -6.47 -23.50 18.36
CA MET A 1 -6.09 -22.22 17.73
C MET A 1 -4.66 -22.40 17.22
N THR A 2 -4.49 -22.74 15.95
CA THR A 2 -3.16 -22.81 15.33
C THR A 2 -2.60 -21.39 15.26
N ALA A 3 -1.38 -21.19 15.77
CA ALA A 3 -0.69 -19.91 15.65
C ALA A 3 -0.60 -19.51 14.17
N ALA A 4 -0.74 -18.22 13.87
CA ALA A 4 -0.54 -17.74 12.50
C ALA A 4 0.89 -18.08 12.06
N ILE A 5 1.05 -18.79 10.94
CA ILE A 5 2.37 -19.15 10.42
C ILE A 5 3.07 -17.86 9.96
N SER A 6 4.33 -17.67 10.37
CA SER A 6 5.06 -16.44 10.09
C SER A 6 5.51 -16.37 8.63
N THR A 7 5.75 -15.15 8.13
CA THR A 7 6.22 -14.92 6.75
C THR A 7 7.56 -15.61 6.50
N GLU A 8 8.47 -15.63 7.48
CA GLU A 8 9.80 -16.24 7.38
C GLU A 8 9.70 -17.77 7.22
N ARG A 9 8.75 -18.41 7.91
CA ARG A 9 8.52 -19.85 7.75
C ARG A 9 7.96 -20.17 6.37
N VAL A 10 6.97 -19.40 5.92
CA VAL A 10 6.30 -19.63 4.63
C VAL A 10 7.22 -19.26 3.45
N PHE A 11 8.05 -18.22 3.59
CA PHE A 11 9.03 -17.78 2.59
C PHE A 11 10.39 -18.44 2.80
N SER A 12 10.45 -19.76 2.63
CA SER A 12 11.67 -20.52 2.84
C SER A 12 11.79 -21.68 1.84
N LEU A 13 13.02 -22.05 1.48
CA LEU A 13 13.25 -23.25 0.66
C LEU A 13 12.66 -24.52 1.32
N PRO A 14 12.83 -24.78 2.62
CA PRO A 14 12.17 -25.91 3.29
C PRO A 14 10.66 -25.97 3.11
N CYS A 15 9.97 -24.82 3.17
CA CYS A 15 8.53 -24.74 2.92
C CYS A 15 8.18 -24.98 1.45
N PHE A 16 8.95 -24.40 0.52
CA PHE A 16 8.67 -24.58 -0.92
C PHE A 16 8.92 -26.03 -1.35
N GLU A 17 10.00 -26.64 -0.88
CA GLU A 17 10.30 -28.06 -1.12
C GLU A 17 9.27 -28.99 -0.47
N GLY A 18 8.87 -28.70 0.77
CA GLY A 18 7.81 -29.45 1.44
C GLY A 18 6.47 -29.34 0.70
N LEU A 19 6.13 -28.19 0.12
CA LEU A 19 4.93 -28.04 -0.71
C LEU A 19 5.00 -28.91 -1.96
N ARG A 20 6.14 -28.90 -2.65
CA ARG A 20 6.37 -29.72 -3.85
C ARG A 20 6.14 -31.20 -3.55
N LEU A 21 6.74 -31.66 -2.45
CA LEU A 21 6.64 -33.04 -1.99
C LEU A 21 5.21 -33.39 -1.58
N PHE A 22 4.58 -32.54 -0.76
CA PHE A 22 3.19 -32.67 -0.34
C PHE A 22 2.25 -32.84 -1.53
N ARG A 23 2.37 -31.99 -2.56
CA ARG A 23 1.51 -32.07 -3.76
C ARG A 23 1.75 -33.32 -4.58
N LYS A 24 3.00 -33.75 -4.74
CA LYS A 24 3.36 -35.00 -5.44
C LYS A 24 2.73 -36.21 -4.75
N TYR A 25 2.83 -36.29 -3.42
CA TYR A 25 2.24 -37.36 -2.63
C TYR A 25 0.71 -37.31 -2.63
N ARG A 26 0.11 -36.12 -2.51
CA ARG A 26 -1.34 -35.92 -2.58
C ARG A 26 -1.91 -36.35 -3.94
N ALA A 27 -1.21 -36.07 -5.03
CA ALA A 27 -1.63 -36.50 -6.37
C ALA A 27 -1.58 -38.03 -6.54
N SER A 28 -0.58 -38.68 -5.93
CA SER A 28 -0.42 -40.14 -5.99
C SER A 28 -1.34 -40.89 -5.01
N HIS A 29 -1.77 -40.23 -3.94
CA HIS A 29 -2.61 -40.78 -2.88
C HIS A 29 -3.78 -39.84 -2.54
N PRO A 30 -4.73 -39.62 -3.47
CA PRO A 30 -5.79 -38.63 -3.30
C PRO A 30 -6.73 -38.93 -2.13
N GLU A 31 -6.95 -40.21 -1.85
CA GLU A 31 -7.87 -40.69 -0.80
C GLU A 31 -7.26 -40.67 0.62
N LEU A 32 -5.94 -40.47 0.75
CA LEU A 32 -5.31 -40.49 2.07
C LEU A 32 -5.66 -39.20 2.87
N PRO A 33 -6.06 -39.34 4.14
CA PRO A 33 -6.19 -38.20 5.04
C PRO A 33 -4.88 -37.40 5.13
N LEU A 34 -4.98 -36.09 5.42
CA LEU A 34 -3.81 -35.21 5.51
C LEU A 34 -2.78 -35.73 6.54
N THR A 35 -3.22 -36.18 7.71
CA THR A 35 -2.34 -36.69 8.77
C THR A 35 -1.53 -37.91 8.31
N ASP A 36 -2.19 -38.84 7.63
CA ASP A 36 -1.58 -40.09 7.19
C ASP A 36 -0.63 -39.85 6.02
N LEU A 37 -0.97 -38.88 5.15
CA LEU A 37 -0.10 -38.43 4.07
C LEU A 37 1.20 -37.81 4.59
N LEU A 38 1.12 -37.00 5.65
CA LEU A 38 2.30 -36.39 6.28
C LEU A 38 3.18 -37.46 6.95
N ALA A 39 2.58 -38.40 7.68
CA ALA A 39 3.31 -39.52 8.27
C ALA A 39 3.99 -40.42 7.21
N LEU A 40 3.33 -40.61 6.06
CA LEU A 40 3.91 -41.33 4.93
C LEU A 40 5.14 -40.59 4.37
N ILE A 41 5.04 -39.28 4.17
CA ILE A 41 6.18 -38.45 3.72
C ILE A 41 7.35 -38.56 4.70
N GLU A 42 7.09 -38.39 6.01
CA GLU A 42 8.11 -38.47 7.07
C GLU A 42 8.81 -39.84 7.14
N SER A 43 8.10 -40.92 6.83
CA SER A 43 8.66 -42.28 6.88
C SER A 43 9.41 -42.70 5.61
N VAL A 44 9.08 -42.11 4.46
CA VAL A 44 9.65 -42.50 3.15
C VAL A 44 10.79 -41.59 2.72
N GLU A 45 10.65 -40.28 2.96
CA GLU A 45 11.58 -39.28 2.42
C GLU A 45 12.66 -38.97 3.45
N ALA A 46 13.92 -39.30 3.13
CA ALA A 46 15.04 -39.22 4.06
C ALA A 46 15.23 -37.80 4.65
N ASP A 47 14.98 -36.78 3.83
CA ASP A 47 15.16 -35.38 4.19
C ASP A 47 13.88 -34.72 4.73
N ALA A 48 12.80 -35.47 4.96
CA ALA A 48 11.52 -34.91 5.42
C ALA A 48 11.64 -34.08 6.71
N HIS A 49 12.55 -34.47 7.61
CA HIS A 49 12.83 -33.78 8.87
C HIS A 49 13.43 -32.37 8.68
N SER A 50 13.97 -32.06 7.50
CA SER A 50 14.51 -30.75 7.16
C SER A 50 13.48 -29.79 6.57
N LEU A 51 12.27 -30.28 6.28
CA LEU A 51 11.19 -29.53 5.64
C LEU A 51 10.25 -28.93 6.69
N ASP A 52 9.64 -27.79 6.36
CA ASP A 52 8.56 -27.21 7.18
C ASP A 52 7.20 -27.66 6.63
N MET A 53 6.78 -28.87 6.95
CA MET A 53 5.55 -29.47 6.41
C MET A 53 4.28 -28.73 6.85
N GLU A 54 4.26 -28.15 8.05
CA GLU A 54 3.14 -27.32 8.52
C GLU A 54 3.00 -26.07 7.65
N ALA A 55 4.09 -25.32 7.44
CA ALA A 55 4.09 -24.15 6.56
C ALA A 55 3.79 -24.52 5.10
N SER A 56 4.25 -25.70 4.65
CA SER A 56 4.02 -26.21 3.31
C SER A 56 2.54 -26.48 3.03
N VAL A 57 1.84 -27.12 3.97
CA VAL A 57 0.40 -27.39 3.85
C VAL A 57 -0.38 -26.08 3.82
N TYR A 58 0.00 -25.12 4.65
CA TYR A 58 -0.58 -23.78 4.62
C TYR A 58 -0.33 -23.07 3.28
N LEU A 59 0.92 -23.09 2.77
CA LEU A 59 1.28 -22.50 1.48
C LEU A 59 0.51 -23.16 0.32
N SER A 60 0.17 -24.45 0.43
CA SER A 60 -0.66 -25.13 -0.57
C SER A 60 -2.03 -24.47 -0.76
N GLY A 61 -2.56 -23.78 0.25
CA GLY A 61 -3.79 -23.00 0.15
C GLY A 61 -3.62 -21.63 -0.52
N LEU A 62 -2.39 -21.16 -0.67
CA LEU A 62 -2.06 -19.86 -1.27
C LEU A 62 -1.63 -19.96 -2.74
N VAL A 63 -1.05 -21.09 -3.13
CA VAL A 63 -0.54 -21.33 -4.48
C VAL A 63 -1.61 -22.04 -5.33
N GLU A 64 -1.76 -21.64 -6.59
CA GLU A 64 -2.68 -22.26 -7.56
C GLU A 64 -2.47 -23.79 -7.62
N LYS A 65 -3.57 -24.56 -7.68
CA LYS A 65 -3.54 -26.03 -7.55
C LYS A 65 -2.89 -26.73 -8.74
N ASP A 66 -3.00 -26.12 -9.91
CA ASP A 66 -2.48 -26.57 -11.21
C ASP A 66 -1.07 -26.04 -11.51
N CYS A 67 -0.45 -25.31 -10.57
CA CYS A 67 0.93 -24.86 -10.69
C CYS A 67 1.87 -26.06 -10.95
N PRO A 68 2.77 -25.98 -11.97
CA PRO A 68 3.81 -26.97 -12.18
C PRO A 68 4.63 -27.20 -10.90
N LEU A 69 5.00 -28.45 -10.63
CA LEU A 69 5.78 -28.80 -9.45
C LEU A 69 7.30 -28.69 -9.67
N ASP A 70 7.74 -28.60 -10.92
CA ASP A 70 9.15 -28.61 -11.28
C ASP A 70 9.62 -27.30 -11.93
N GLY A 71 10.90 -27.00 -11.71
CA GLY A 71 11.59 -25.88 -12.31
C GLY A 71 11.20 -24.51 -11.75
N HIS A 72 11.64 -23.46 -12.43
CA HIS A 72 11.51 -22.08 -11.98
C HIS A 72 10.06 -21.64 -11.75
N LEU A 73 9.11 -22.14 -12.55
CA LEU A 73 7.70 -21.76 -12.46
C LEU A 73 7.09 -22.10 -11.11
N PHE A 74 7.47 -23.24 -10.51
CA PHE A 74 7.02 -23.63 -9.18
C PHE A 74 7.41 -22.59 -8.13
N TYR A 75 8.72 -22.28 -8.03
CA TYR A 75 9.22 -21.30 -7.06
C TYR A 75 8.66 -19.89 -7.33
N GLN A 76 8.50 -19.50 -8.59
CA GLN A 76 7.86 -18.24 -8.98
C GLN A 76 6.42 -18.13 -8.49
N ALA A 77 5.65 -19.21 -8.56
CA ALA A 77 4.28 -19.26 -8.06
C ALA A 77 4.24 -19.22 -6.53
N CYS A 78 5.14 -19.94 -5.86
CA CYS A 78 5.29 -19.89 -4.40
C CYS A 78 5.60 -18.47 -3.92
N ILE A 79 6.63 -17.81 -4.50
CA ILE A 79 6.98 -16.42 -4.17
C ILE A 79 5.78 -15.49 -4.36
N LYS A 80 5.05 -15.62 -5.47
CA LYS A 80 3.86 -14.80 -5.76
C LYS A 80 2.75 -15.05 -4.73
N GLY A 81 2.49 -16.29 -4.36
CA GLY A 81 1.48 -16.65 -3.34
C GLY A 81 1.81 -16.04 -1.98
N VAL A 82 3.07 -16.13 -1.54
CA VAL A 82 3.52 -15.49 -0.30
C VAL A 82 3.41 -13.98 -0.38
N LEU A 83 3.87 -13.37 -1.48
CA LEU A 83 3.85 -11.93 -1.67
C LEU A 83 2.44 -11.36 -1.59
N ILE A 84 1.46 -12.02 -2.23
CA ILE A 84 0.06 -11.57 -2.23
C ILE A 84 -0.57 -11.71 -0.84
N LYS A 85 -0.32 -12.83 -0.15
CA LYS A 85 -0.99 -13.10 1.12
C LYS A 85 -0.33 -12.44 2.33
N HIS A 86 0.99 -12.52 2.43
CA HIS A 86 1.75 -12.07 3.59
C HIS A 86 2.29 -10.65 3.45
N GLN A 87 2.35 -10.12 2.22
CA GLN A 87 2.88 -8.78 1.92
C GLN A 87 4.17 -8.48 2.70
N PRO A 88 5.26 -9.26 2.49
CA PRO A 88 6.49 -9.10 3.24
C PRO A 88 6.99 -7.65 3.22
N ILE A 89 7.69 -7.21 4.27
CA ILE A 89 8.17 -5.82 4.41
C ILE A 89 8.96 -5.37 3.17
N TRP A 90 9.71 -6.28 2.56
CA TRP A 90 10.49 -6.01 1.35
C TRP A 90 9.66 -5.88 0.07
N ALA A 91 8.37 -6.28 0.03
CA ALA A 91 7.53 -6.24 -1.18
C ALA A 91 7.47 -4.82 -1.78
N LYS A 92 7.43 -3.79 -0.93
CA LYS A 92 7.44 -2.37 -1.34
C LYS A 92 8.73 -1.96 -2.07
N LEU A 93 9.83 -2.66 -1.83
CA LEU A 93 11.14 -2.41 -2.45
C LEU A 93 11.22 -2.91 -3.89
N MET A 94 10.34 -3.82 -4.32
CA MET A 94 10.36 -4.38 -5.68
C MET A 94 10.16 -3.30 -6.76
N ARG A 95 9.47 -2.21 -6.44
CA ARG A 95 9.28 -1.03 -7.32
C ARG A 95 10.57 -0.30 -7.68
N GLN A 96 11.66 -0.53 -6.97
CA GLN A 96 12.94 0.16 -7.18
C GLN A 96 13.80 -0.47 -8.27
N GLY A 97 13.29 -1.52 -8.93
CA GLY A 97 13.97 -2.26 -9.99
C GLY A 97 14.72 -3.49 -9.47
N ARG A 98 14.70 -4.56 -10.27
CA ARG A 98 15.22 -5.90 -9.95
C ARG A 98 16.59 -5.90 -9.27
N LYS A 99 17.60 -5.27 -9.90
CA LYS A 99 18.99 -5.27 -9.38
C LYS A 99 19.12 -4.59 -8.02
N ARG A 100 18.37 -3.52 -7.77
CA ARG A 100 18.42 -2.78 -6.49
C ARG A 100 17.68 -3.54 -5.40
N PHE A 101 16.56 -4.15 -5.76
CA PHE A 101 15.78 -5.01 -4.86
C PHE A 101 16.60 -6.20 -4.37
N VAL A 102 17.13 -7.01 -5.28
CA VAL A 102 17.88 -8.24 -4.94
C VAL A 102 19.06 -7.96 -4.01
N LYS A 103 19.78 -6.83 -4.23
CA LYS A 103 20.91 -6.44 -3.37
C LYS A 103 20.53 -6.08 -1.92
N ARG A 104 19.25 -5.85 -1.63
CA ARG A 104 18.75 -5.52 -0.28
C ARG A 104 18.20 -6.72 0.48
N LEU A 105 18.00 -7.84 -0.20
CA LEU A 105 17.56 -9.08 0.42
C LEU A 105 18.72 -9.70 1.20
N ASP A 106 18.39 -10.44 2.25
CA ASP A 106 19.37 -11.30 2.91
C ASP A 106 19.76 -12.49 2.02
N ARG A 107 20.69 -13.32 2.49
CA ARG A 107 21.20 -14.43 1.70
C ARG A 107 20.13 -15.50 1.42
N ASN A 108 19.28 -15.80 2.40
CA ASN A 108 18.28 -16.85 2.28
C ASN A 108 17.22 -16.45 1.24
N ASP A 109 16.75 -15.21 1.31
CA ASP A 109 15.82 -14.65 0.34
C ASP A 109 16.43 -14.63 -1.06
N GLN A 110 17.70 -14.22 -1.21
CA GLN A 110 18.38 -14.27 -2.51
C GLN A 110 18.43 -15.68 -3.09
N ASP A 111 18.70 -16.70 -2.27
CA ASP A 111 18.75 -18.09 -2.73
C ASP A 111 17.37 -18.58 -3.22
N ILE A 112 16.27 -18.13 -2.61
CA ILE A 112 14.90 -18.39 -3.09
C ILE A 112 14.65 -17.75 -4.47
N PHE A 113 15.00 -16.47 -4.64
CA PHE A 113 14.86 -15.78 -5.93
C PHE A 113 15.78 -16.39 -7.00
N ALA A 114 16.94 -16.90 -6.63
CA ALA A 114 17.84 -17.62 -7.53
C ALA A 114 17.27 -18.97 -7.97
N ALA A 115 16.71 -19.77 -7.05
CA ALA A 115 16.03 -21.03 -7.36
C ALA A 115 14.85 -20.84 -8.33
N ALA A 116 14.19 -19.67 -8.25
CA ALA A 116 13.13 -19.25 -9.16
C ALA A 116 13.60 -18.72 -10.52
N GLY A 117 14.91 -18.72 -10.82
CA GLY A 117 15.46 -18.18 -12.08
C GLY A 117 15.31 -16.66 -12.23
N LEU A 118 14.86 -15.95 -11.19
CA LEU A 118 14.53 -14.52 -11.26
C LEU A 118 15.76 -13.62 -11.28
N MET A 119 16.92 -14.18 -10.99
CA MET A 119 18.21 -13.50 -10.91
C MET A 119 19.07 -13.67 -12.17
N GLU A 120 18.60 -14.39 -13.18
CA GLU A 120 19.35 -14.68 -14.41
C GLU A 120 19.83 -13.43 -15.18
N SER A 121 20.94 -13.63 -15.91
CA SER A 121 21.61 -12.63 -16.75
C SER A 121 22.23 -13.31 -17.98
N PRO A 122 21.84 -12.95 -19.22
CA PRO A 122 20.83 -11.94 -19.57
C PRO A 122 19.43 -12.33 -19.07
N THR A 123 18.57 -11.35 -18.80
CA THR A 123 17.24 -11.60 -18.22
C THR A 123 16.27 -12.07 -19.30
N PRO A 124 15.72 -13.29 -19.21
CA PRO A 124 14.73 -13.78 -20.16
C PRO A 124 13.43 -12.96 -20.10
N LEU A 125 12.69 -12.92 -21.21
CA LEU A 125 11.43 -12.16 -21.30
C LEU A 125 10.40 -12.61 -20.26
N HIS A 126 10.25 -13.92 -20.02
CA HIS A 126 9.29 -14.43 -19.04
C HIS A 126 9.63 -13.96 -17.61
N VAL A 127 10.92 -13.81 -17.27
CA VAL A 127 11.37 -13.25 -15.99
C VAL A 127 10.99 -11.76 -15.92
N VAL A 128 11.15 -10.99 -17.01
CA VAL A 128 10.70 -9.60 -17.08
C VAL A 128 9.20 -9.50 -16.82
N THR A 129 8.38 -10.29 -17.51
CA THR A 129 6.93 -10.32 -17.31
C THR A 129 6.54 -10.66 -15.88
N TRP A 130 7.24 -11.60 -15.24
CA TRP A 130 7.01 -11.94 -13.84
C TRP A 130 7.31 -10.73 -12.93
N TRP A 131 8.46 -10.07 -13.12
CA TRP A 131 8.84 -8.87 -12.35
C TRP A 131 7.84 -7.73 -12.52
N ASP A 132 7.33 -7.52 -13.73
CA ASP A 132 6.33 -6.48 -14.01
C ASP A 132 5.01 -6.79 -13.28
N SER A 133 4.58 -8.05 -13.29
CA SER A 133 3.36 -8.50 -12.61
C SER A 133 3.40 -8.24 -11.10
N VAL A 134 4.45 -8.72 -10.41
CA VAL A 134 4.59 -8.53 -8.95
C VAL A 134 4.86 -7.08 -8.58
N SER A 135 5.59 -6.33 -9.41
CA SER A 135 5.79 -4.88 -9.19
C SER A 135 4.50 -4.10 -9.35
N GLY A 136 3.63 -4.51 -10.27
CA GLY A 136 2.28 -3.98 -10.42
C GLY A 136 1.44 -4.19 -9.16
N TYR A 137 1.47 -5.40 -8.60
CA TYR A 137 0.78 -5.70 -7.34
C TYR A 137 1.32 -4.87 -6.16
N ALA A 138 2.65 -4.75 -6.02
CA ALA A 138 3.26 -3.94 -4.96
C ALA A 138 2.89 -2.44 -5.07
N ARG A 139 2.64 -1.93 -6.29
CA ARG A 139 2.10 -0.58 -6.49
C ARG A 139 0.66 -0.50 -5.97
N LEU A 140 -0.19 -1.44 -6.36
CA LEU A 140 -1.59 -1.51 -5.92
C LEU A 140 -1.71 -1.51 -4.38
N LEU A 141 -0.86 -2.27 -3.68
CA LEU A 141 -0.82 -2.25 -2.21
C LEU A 141 -0.47 -0.87 -1.64
N THR A 142 0.54 -0.21 -2.22
CA THR A 142 0.95 1.12 -1.75
C THR A 142 -0.15 2.15 -2.02
N ASP A 143 -0.83 2.04 -3.15
CA ASP A 143 -1.91 2.94 -3.53
C ASP A 143 -3.15 2.74 -2.64
N HIS A 144 -3.44 1.49 -2.24
CA HIS A 144 -4.47 1.19 -1.24
C HIS A 144 -4.14 1.80 0.13
N GLU A 145 -2.93 1.61 0.65
CA GLU A 145 -2.51 2.22 1.92
C GLU A 145 -2.61 3.74 1.88
N LYS A 146 -2.23 4.38 0.77
CA LYS A 146 -2.36 5.83 0.60
C LYS A 146 -3.82 6.27 0.60
N MET A 147 -4.71 5.51 -0.04
CA MET A 147 -6.15 5.79 -0.03
C MET A 147 -6.72 5.68 1.39
N GLU A 148 -6.34 4.66 2.16
CA GLU A 148 -6.76 4.50 3.56
C GLU A 148 -6.26 5.65 4.44
N GLN A 149 -5.02 6.09 4.26
CA GLN A 149 -4.46 7.25 4.96
C GLN A 149 -5.18 8.56 4.59
N GLY A 150 -5.52 8.75 3.32
CA GLY A 150 -6.34 9.88 2.86
C GLY A 150 -7.70 9.89 3.55
N ARG A 151 -8.37 8.73 3.56
CA ARG A 151 -9.67 8.56 4.22
C ARG A 151 -9.60 8.85 5.72
N ALA A 152 -8.55 8.39 6.39
CA ALA A 152 -8.34 8.68 7.80
C ALA A 152 -8.16 10.18 8.08
N ALA A 153 -7.41 10.88 7.22
CA ALA A 153 -7.22 12.32 7.33
C ALA A 153 -8.52 13.11 7.12
N GLU A 154 -9.37 12.69 6.19
CA GLU A 154 -10.69 13.29 5.95
C GLU A 154 -11.62 13.13 7.16
N ILE A 155 -11.63 11.94 7.79
CA ILE A 155 -12.39 11.70 9.04
C ILE A 155 -11.90 12.63 10.15
N LEU A 156 -10.57 12.75 10.32
CA LEU A 156 -10.00 13.65 11.32
C LEU A 156 -10.40 15.11 11.07
N SER A 157 -10.48 15.54 9.80
CA SER A 157 -10.98 16.87 9.45
C SER A 157 -12.46 17.06 9.78
N LEU A 158 -13.32 16.09 9.49
CA LEU A 158 -14.74 16.15 9.90
C LEU A 158 -14.88 16.27 11.42
N GLU A 159 -14.10 15.50 12.19
CA GLU A 159 -14.10 15.57 13.65
C GLU A 159 -13.58 16.91 14.19
N HIS A 160 -12.52 17.45 13.58
CA HIS A 160 -12.00 18.77 13.92
C HIS A 160 -13.06 19.86 13.66
N GLU A 161 -13.69 19.82 12.48
CA GLU A 161 -14.70 20.80 12.09
C GLU A 161 -15.96 20.72 12.96
N ARG A 162 -16.41 19.52 13.33
CA ARG A 162 -17.53 19.35 14.27
C ARG A 162 -17.25 19.99 15.63
N LYS A 163 -16.00 19.94 16.11
CA LYS A 163 -15.59 20.62 17.36
C LYS A 163 -15.56 22.13 17.15
N ARG A 164 -14.92 22.60 16.07
CA ARG A 164 -14.81 24.02 15.71
C ARG A 164 -16.18 24.69 15.58
N LEU A 165 -17.13 24.07 14.87
CA LEU A 165 -18.48 24.62 14.68
C LEU A 165 -19.21 24.83 16.01
N LYS A 166 -19.09 23.88 16.95
CA LYS A 166 -19.63 24.03 18.31
C LYS A 166 -18.98 25.19 19.07
N GLU A 167 -17.66 25.34 18.96
CA GLU A 167 -16.92 26.42 19.61
C GLU A 167 -17.32 27.81 19.08
N VAL A 168 -17.60 27.92 17.77
CA VAL A 168 -18.05 29.17 17.14
C VAL A 168 -19.57 29.36 17.16
N GLY A 169 -20.31 28.45 17.83
CA GLY A 169 -21.76 28.56 18.00
C GLY A 169 -22.59 28.33 16.73
N ILE A 170 -22.08 27.56 15.77
CA ILE A 170 -22.81 27.14 14.57
C ILE A 170 -23.40 25.74 14.81
N ASP A 171 -24.72 25.63 14.79
CA ASP A 171 -25.47 24.37 14.93
C ASP A 171 -25.71 23.70 13.57
N LEU A 172 -24.61 23.42 12.87
CA LEU A 172 -24.59 22.66 11.62
C LEU A 172 -23.54 21.55 11.72
N GLU A 173 -23.73 20.50 10.94
CA GLU A 173 -22.83 19.35 10.87
C GLU A 173 -21.99 19.46 9.58
N PRO A 174 -20.65 19.26 9.63
CA PRO A 174 -19.85 19.27 8.42
C PRO A 174 -20.21 18.08 7.53
N GLU A 175 -20.16 18.28 6.21
CA GLU A 175 -20.51 17.27 5.21
C GLU A 175 -19.27 16.72 4.51
N TRP A 176 -19.39 15.54 3.91
CA TRP A 176 -18.29 14.83 3.25
C TRP A 176 -18.51 14.66 1.74
N PRO A 177 -18.68 15.75 0.97
CA PRO A 177 -19.01 15.65 -0.45
C PRO A 177 -17.92 14.98 -1.28
N GLY A 178 -16.64 15.07 -0.90
CA GLY A 178 -15.56 14.38 -1.61
C GLY A 178 -15.63 12.85 -1.51
N PHE A 179 -16.36 12.30 -0.54
CA PHE A 179 -16.64 10.87 -0.48
C PHE A 179 -17.67 10.44 -1.53
N ASP A 180 -18.70 11.26 -1.73
CA ASP A 180 -19.82 10.96 -2.63
C ASP A 180 -19.58 11.41 -4.08
N ASP A 181 -18.88 12.53 -4.27
CA ASP A 181 -18.63 13.17 -5.57
C ASP A 181 -17.23 13.80 -5.67
N ASN A 182 -16.33 13.12 -6.38
CA ASN A 182 -14.98 13.63 -6.69
C ASN A 182 -14.99 14.89 -7.58
N PHE A 183 -16.13 15.31 -8.15
CA PHE A 183 -16.26 16.55 -8.92
C PHE A 183 -16.60 17.78 -8.06
N ALA A 184 -16.92 17.60 -6.78
CA ALA A 184 -17.20 18.71 -5.85
C ALA A 184 -16.03 19.72 -5.80
N GLY A 185 -14.79 19.22 -5.89
CA GLY A 185 -13.58 20.03 -5.92
C GLY A 185 -13.04 20.43 -4.54
N TYR A 186 -13.53 19.77 -3.49
CA TYR A 186 -13.07 19.84 -2.11
C TYR A 186 -13.57 18.58 -1.37
N ASP A 187 -12.91 18.20 -0.27
CA ASP A 187 -13.21 16.95 0.43
C ASP A 187 -14.29 17.13 1.50
N VAL A 188 -14.21 18.21 2.28
CA VAL A 188 -15.12 18.49 3.41
C VAL A 188 -15.81 19.83 3.23
N LEU A 189 -17.13 19.86 3.45
CA LEU A 189 -17.90 21.10 3.58
C LEU A 189 -18.05 21.44 5.06
N SER A 190 -17.70 22.65 5.43
CA SER A 190 -17.95 23.21 6.76
C SER A 190 -18.50 24.62 6.61
N TYR A 191 -18.59 25.35 7.72
CA TYR A 191 -19.29 26.61 7.82
C TYR A 191 -18.52 27.65 8.63
N ASP A 192 -18.69 28.92 8.29
CA ASP A 192 -18.15 30.06 9.02
C ASP A 192 -19.21 31.15 9.18
N HIS A 193 -18.98 32.08 10.11
CA HIS A 193 -19.78 33.30 10.18
C HIS A 193 -19.29 34.30 9.12
N GLY A 194 -20.19 34.72 8.24
CA GLY A 194 -20.00 35.83 7.33
C GLY A 194 -20.83 37.05 7.71
N ASN A 195 -20.64 38.14 6.97
CA ASN A 195 -21.33 39.42 7.23
C ASN A 195 -22.87 39.33 7.18
N ALA A 196 -23.41 38.36 6.43
CA ALA A 196 -24.85 38.19 6.18
C ALA A 196 -25.42 36.89 6.79
N GLY A 197 -24.67 36.21 7.66
CA GLY A 197 -25.05 34.91 8.22
C GLY A 197 -24.01 33.84 7.96
N ILE A 198 -24.42 32.58 8.02
CA ILE A 198 -23.52 31.44 7.83
C ILE A 198 -23.10 31.34 6.37
N VAL A 199 -21.81 31.15 6.13
CA VAL A 199 -21.21 30.96 4.81
C VAL A 199 -20.47 29.62 4.73
N ASN A 200 -20.33 29.10 3.52
CA ASN A 200 -19.62 27.84 3.29
C ASN A 200 -18.11 28.02 3.46
N ARG A 201 -17.49 27.01 4.07
CA ARG A 201 -16.04 26.81 4.14
C ARG A 201 -15.72 25.50 3.43
N LEU A 202 -15.04 25.59 2.30
CA LEU A 202 -14.63 24.45 1.47
C LEU A 202 -13.24 24.00 1.92
N ILE A 203 -13.11 22.71 2.22
CA ILE A 203 -11.88 22.18 2.82
C ILE A 203 -11.31 21.09 1.93
N GLU A 204 -10.09 21.32 1.45
CA GLU A 204 -9.26 20.30 0.81
C GLU A 204 -8.38 19.63 1.86
N VAL A 205 -8.44 18.32 1.97
CA VAL A 205 -7.73 17.54 2.97
C VAL A 205 -6.49 16.91 2.33
N LYS A 206 -5.35 17.12 2.99
CA LYS A 206 -4.05 16.54 2.63
C LYS A 206 -3.46 15.87 3.87
N PHE A 207 -2.59 14.90 3.64
CA PHE A 207 -1.83 14.26 4.71
C PHE A 207 -0.38 14.10 4.29
N THR A 208 0.50 14.01 5.29
CA THR A 208 1.91 13.72 5.09
C THR A 208 2.47 12.88 6.23
N THR A 209 3.39 11.98 5.91
CA THR A 209 4.21 11.24 6.89
C THR A 209 5.69 11.57 6.73
N ILE A 210 6.04 12.47 5.81
CA ILE A 210 7.42 12.69 5.40
C ILE A 210 7.96 13.98 6.03
N SER A 211 9.18 13.91 6.55
CA SER A 211 9.94 15.08 7.00
C SER A 211 10.97 15.52 5.92
N PRO A 212 11.19 16.84 5.70
CA PRO A 212 10.38 17.96 6.18
C PRO A 212 8.94 17.91 5.66
N LEU A 213 7.98 18.41 6.46
CA LEU A 213 6.55 18.33 6.16
C LEU A 213 6.22 19.05 4.85
N ARG A 214 5.47 18.37 3.98
CA ARG A 214 5.09 18.86 2.66
C ARG A 214 3.88 18.11 2.13
N PHE A 215 3.10 18.77 1.29
CA PHE A 215 1.92 18.21 0.65
C PHE A 215 1.95 18.50 -0.85
N ILE A 216 1.12 17.79 -1.59
CA ILE A 216 0.99 17.96 -3.04
C ILE A 216 -0.30 18.73 -3.28
N VAL A 217 -0.23 19.75 -4.14
CA VAL A 217 -1.39 20.45 -4.69
C VAL A 217 -1.45 20.15 -6.18
N THR A 218 -2.60 19.67 -6.65
CA THR A 218 -2.84 19.46 -8.08
C THR A 218 -3.39 20.73 -8.73
N ARG A 219 -3.27 20.82 -10.06
CA ARG A 219 -3.85 21.95 -10.81
C ARG A 219 -5.34 22.11 -10.57
N ASN A 220 -6.08 21.01 -10.53
CA ASN A 220 -7.53 21.05 -10.40
C ASN A 220 -7.93 21.61 -9.02
N GLU A 221 -7.27 21.13 -7.97
CA GLU A 221 -7.45 21.64 -6.60
C GLU A 221 -7.14 23.13 -6.53
N TRP A 222 -6.01 23.55 -7.11
CA TRP A 222 -5.64 24.96 -7.10
C TRP A 222 -6.66 25.84 -7.85
N ASN A 223 -7.13 25.39 -9.01
CA ASN A 223 -8.14 26.13 -9.76
C ASN A 223 -9.44 26.30 -8.95
N LYS A 224 -9.84 25.28 -8.19
CA LYS A 224 -11.01 25.34 -7.28
C LYS A 224 -10.74 26.28 -6.10
N ALA A 225 -9.55 26.21 -5.52
CA ALA A 225 -9.14 27.09 -4.44
C ALA A 225 -9.19 28.57 -4.85
N VAL A 226 -8.67 28.92 -6.03
CA VAL A 226 -8.72 30.30 -6.55
C VAL A 226 -10.16 30.76 -6.82
N GLN A 227 -11.03 29.87 -7.32
CA GLN A 227 -12.45 30.21 -7.56
C GLN A 227 -13.22 30.49 -6.27
N ALA A 228 -12.96 29.73 -5.21
CA ALA A 228 -13.62 29.88 -3.92
C ALA A 228 -12.94 30.92 -2.99
N ALA A 229 -11.71 31.33 -3.31
CA ALA A 229 -10.95 32.36 -2.61
C ALA A 229 -10.88 32.10 -1.09
N GLU A 230 -11.32 33.04 -0.26
CA GLU A 230 -11.24 32.97 1.20
C GLU A 230 -12.09 31.85 1.81
N ALA A 231 -13.10 31.36 1.08
CA ALA A 231 -13.91 30.24 1.52
C ALA A 231 -13.15 28.90 1.45
N TYR A 232 -12.02 28.83 0.73
CA TYR A 232 -11.27 27.60 0.54
C TYR A 232 -10.06 27.50 1.47
N VAL A 233 -9.91 26.38 2.15
CA VAL A 233 -8.76 26.12 3.01
C VAL A 233 -8.22 24.71 2.82
N PHE A 234 -6.94 24.54 3.15
CA PHE A 234 -6.27 23.26 3.16
C PHE A 234 -6.12 22.79 4.60
N HIS A 235 -6.58 21.56 4.88
CA HIS A 235 -6.28 20.83 6.11
C HIS A 235 -5.13 19.86 5.83
N ILE A 236 -3.96 20.09 6.43
CA ILE A 236 -2.79 19.23 6.26
C ILE A 236 -2.52 18.49 7.56
N TRP A 237 -2.74 17.18 7.57
CA TRP A 237 -2.44 16.31 8.71
C TRP A 237 -1.02 15.75 8.66
N ASP A 238 -0.23 16.04 9.68
CA ASP A 238 1.01 15.31 9.97
C ASP A 238 0.65 14.00 10.67
N MET A 239 0.76 12.90 9.93
CA MET A 239 0.44 11.55 10.35
C MET A 239 1.69 10.79 10.85
N ASN A 240 2.85 11.45 10.96
CA ASN A 240 4.09 10.82 11.44
C ASN A 240 4.18 10.76 12.97
N GLN A 241 3.26 11.41 13.68
CA GLN A 241 3.20 11.45 15.14
C GLN A 241 2.18 10.46 15.70
N ALA A 242 2.39 10.02 16.95
CA ALA A 242 1.45 9.09 17.62
C ALA A 242 0.03 9.67 17.72
N ALA A 243 -0.08 11.00 17.88
CA ALA A 243 -1.31 11.75 17.69
C ALA A 243 -1.13 12.65 16.45
N PRO A 244 -1.96 12.52 15.40
CA PRO A 244 -1.87 13.36 14.22
C PRO A 244 -2.04 14.85 14.55
N VAL A 245 -1.26 15.69 13.87
CA VAL A 245 -1.28 17.16 14.07
C VAL A 245 -1.85 17.84 12.83
N LEU A 246 -2.85 18.73 13.02
CA LEU A 246 -3.47 19.49 11.95
C LEU A 246 -2.74 20.83 11.73
N HIS A 247 -2.44 21.12 10.47
CA HIS A 247 -2.00 22.44 10.00
C HIS A 247 -3.01 22.98 8.99
N ILE A 248 -3.59 24.15 9.26
CA ILE A 248 -4.58 24.79 8.38
C ILE A 248 -3.91 25.86 7.54
N ARG A 249 -4.06 25.83 6.21
CA ARG A 249 -3.52 26.86 5.31
C ARG A 249 -4.59 27.50 4.45
N THR A 250 -4.50 28.80 4.29
CA THR A 250 -5.34 29.58 3.38
C THR A 250 -4.81 29.55 1.96
N VAL A 251 -5.65 29.90 0.97
CA VAL A 251 -5.21 30.09 -0.42
C VAL A 251 -4.07 31.10 -0.51
N ALA A 252 -4.12 32.19 0.27
CA ALA A 252 -3.09 33.23 0.28
C ALA A 252 -1.72 32.72 0.77
N GLU A 253 -1.70 31.84 1.76
CA GLU A 253 -0.46 31.22 2.27
C GLU A 253 0.14 30.20 1.29
N VAL A 254 -0.71 29.54 0.49
CA VAL A 254 -0.26 28.53 -0.50
C VAL A 254 0.16 29.17 -1.83
N ALA A 255 -0.48 30.28 -2.23
CA ALA A 255 -0.27 30.95 -3.52
C ALA A 255 1.20 31.20 -3.91
N PRO A 256 2.10 31.63 -3.00
CA PRO A 256 3.50 31.89 -3.35
C PRO A 256 4.28 30.65 -3.85
N HIS A 257 3.74 29.45 -3.62
CA HIS A 257 4.39 28.17 -3.96
C HIS A 257 3.81 27.52 -5.22
N ILE A 258 2.81 28.13 -5.84
CA ILE A 258 2.15 27.58 -7.01
C ILE A 258 2.87 28.00 -8.29
N PRO A 259 3.30 27.06 -9.14
CA PRO A 259 3.97 27.39 -10.40
C PRO A 259 3.04 28.11 -11.38
N THR A 260 3.65 28.82 -12.32
CA THR A 260 2.98 29.32 -13.52
C THR A 260 3.35 28.47 -14.73
N ASP A 261 2.45 28.46 -15.72
CA ASP A 261 2.72 27.80 -17.00
C ASP A 261 3.77 28.54 -17.81
N SER A 262 4.49 27.80 -18.65
CA SER A 262 5.58 28.35 -19.46
C SER A 262 5.61 27.74 -20.85
N GLY A 263 5.59 28.61 -21.87
CA GLY A 263 5.52 28.22 -23.28
C GLY A 263 4.26 27.39 -23.57
N ARG A 264 4.46 26.15 -24.03
CA ARG A 264 3.38 25.17 -24.25
C ARG A 264 3.23 24.15 -23.11
N GLY A 265 4.06 24.26 -22.07
CA GLY A 265 4.04 23.36 -20.92
C GLY A 265 3.03 23.82 -19.88
N THR A 266 2.32 22.85 -19.30
CA THR A 266 1.40 23.07 -18.18
C THR A 266 1.85 22.28 -16.97
N TRP A 267 1.93 22.90 -15.79
CA TRP A 267 2.17 22.15 -14.54
C TRP A 267 0.97 21.28 -14.18
N THR A 268 1.18 20.11 -13.58
CA THR A 268 0.08 19.21 -13.19
C THR A 268 -0.09 19.12 -11.67
N ASN A 269 1.02 19.15 -10.96
CA ASN A 269 1.07 19.17 -9.51
C ASN A 269 2.32 19.95 -9.05
N THR A 270 2.28 20.43 -7.82
CA THR A 270 3.42 21.06 -7.14
C THR A 270 3.50 20.55 -5.71
N GLN A 271 4.70 20.58 -5.14
CA GLN A 271 4.93 20.25 -3.74
C GLN A 271 5.05 21.55 -2.94
N VAL A 272 4.21 21.69 -1.91
CA VAL A 272 4.18 22.85 -1.02
C VAL A 272 4.64 22.41 0.36
N PRO A 273 5.63 23.07 0.97
CA PRO A 273 6.05 22.74 2.33
C PRO A 273 5.01 23.20 3.36
N VAL A 274 4.91 22.49 4.48
CA VAL A 274 4.11 22.92 5.63
C VAL A 274 5.00 23.82 6.49
N PHE A 275 4.91 25.13 6.29
CA PHE A 275 5.64 26.09 7.11
C PHE A 275 5.07 26.09 8.53
N THR A 276 5.88 25.94 9.56
CA THR A 276 5.45 26.29 10.93
C THR A 276 5.52 27.81 11.03
N ASN A 277 4.41 28.48 11.36
CA ASN A 277 4.50 29.90 11.75
C ASN A 277 5.46 29.99 12.94
N PHE A 278 6.52 30.79 12.77
CA PHE A 278 7.47 31.12 13.83
C PHE A 278 6.88 32.20 14.73
#